data_AF-A0A1H4HCI4-F1
#
_entry.id   AF-A0A1H4HCI4-F1
#
_cell.length_a   1.000
_cell.length_b   1.000
_cell.length_c   1.000
_cell.angle_alpha   90.00
_cell.angle_beta   90.00
_cell.angle_gamma   90.00
#
_symmetry.space_group_name_H-M   'P 1'
#
loop_
_entity.id
_entity.type
_entity.pdbx_description
1 polymer ?
#
loop_
_entity_poly.entity_id
_entity_poly.type
_entity_poly.pdbx_seq_one_letter_code
_entity_poly.pdbx_strand_id
1 'polypeptide(L)'
;MTCGRVGSWKNRPTFEELAVMFEGSSASGAERAYRKAAEHLTLLLVENGGIHAVRLKQKSKTKRKKKIATAVYEYQADCDGEWGEILFDFENGTGSIVRLADWDTMISNVFAKRVIRYLLNCENDRLPKETMFAFEMYE
;
A
#
# COMPACT_ATOMS: atom_id res chain seq x y z
N MET A 1 -5.13 2.05 -31.11
CA MET A 1 -5.00 2.06 -29.63
C MET A 1 -3.99 3.12 -29.23
N THR A 2 -4.45 4.22 -28.64
CA THR A 2 -3.60 5.30 -28.11
C THR A 2 -3.53 5.20 -26.60
N CYS A 3 -2.82 4.20 -26.08
CA CYS A 3 -2.55 4.10 -24.65
C CYS A 3 -1.35 5.00 -24.30
N GLY A 4 -1.57 6.05 -23.49
CA GLY A 4 -0.47 6.84 -22.90
C GLY A 4 -0.60 8.37 -22.94
N ARG A 5 -1.60 8.94 -23.62
CA ARG A 5 -1.86 10.39 -23.56
C ARG A 5 -3.12 10.66 -22.72
N VAL A 6 -2.97 11.42 -21.64
CA VAL A 6 -4.10 11.98 -20.91
C VAL A 6 -4.75 13.03 -21.82
N GLY A 7 -6.02 12.83 -22.17
CA GLY A 7 -6.78 13.77 -22.99
C GLY A 7 -7.00 15.11 -22.28
N SER A 8 -7.27 16.16 -23.07
CA SER A 8 -7.58 17.50 -22.56
C SER A 8 -8.68 17.48 -21.49
N TRP A 9 -8.52 18.28 -20.44
CA TRP A 9 -9.44 18.35 -19.28
C TRP A 9 -10.89 18.67 -19.68
N LYS A 10 -11.10 19.35 -20.81
CA LYS A 10 -12.41 19.78 -21.29
C LYS A 10 -13.36 18.63 -21.65
N ASN A 11 -12.85 17.41 -21.83
CA ASN A 11 -13.62 16.23 -22.24
C ASN A 11 -13.52 15.08 -21.24
N ARG A 12 -13.40 15.37 -19.92
CA ARG A 12 -13.44 14.28 -18.94
C ARG A 12 -14.86 13.71 -18.84
N PRO A 13 -15.01 12.38 -18.90
CA PRO A 13 -16.29 11.76 -18.69
C PRO A 13 -16.83 12.04 -17.30
N THR A 14 -18.14 12.23 -17.19
CA THR A 14 -18.85 12.28 -15.91
C THR A 14 -18.73 10.94 -15.17
N PHE A 15 -19.09 10.92 -13.89
CA PHE A 15 -19.11 9.66 -13.13
C PHE A 15 -20.01 8.60 -13.77
N GLU A 16 -21.15 9.01 -14.33
CA GLU A 16 -22.09 8.12 -15.03
C GLU A 16 -21.49 7.61 -16.34
N GLU A 17 -20.83 8.47 -17.12
CA GLU A 17 -20.13 8.07 -18.34
C GLU A 17 -18.95 7.14 -18.06
N LEU A 18 -18.23 7.36 -16.96
CA LEU A 18 -17.20 6.45 -16.47
C LEU A 18 -17.79 5.08 -16.12
N ALA A 19 -18.92 5.05 -15.41
CA ALA A 19 -19.60 3.81 -15.06
C ALA A 19 -19.96 3.01 -16.32
N VAL A 20 -20.53 3.66 -17.34
CA VAL A 20 -20.85 3.04 -18.64
C VAL A 20 -19.59 2.57 -19.40
N MET A 21 -18.50 3.35 -19.38
CA MET A 21 -17.22 2.92 -19.98
C MET A 21 -16.62 1.69 -19.27
N PHE A 22 -16.94 1.49 -17.99
CA PHE A 22 -16.49 0.35 -17.21
C PHE A 22 -17.41 -0.87 -17.29
N GLU A 23 -18.66 -0.75 -17.76
CA GLU A 23 -19.59 -1.88 -17.95
C GLU A 23 -19.05 -2.96 -18.93
N GLY A 24 -18.18 -2.58 -19.87
CA GLY A 24 -17.52 -3.50 -20.81
C GLY A 24 -16.06 -3.83 -20.50
N SER A 25 -15.50 -3.26 -19.43
CA SER A 25 -14.13 -3.56 -19.01
C SER A 25 -14.11 -4.93 -18.35
N SER A 26 -13.13 -5.78 -18.70
CA SER A 26 -12.88 -7.00 -17.90
C SER A 26 -12.79 -6.60 -16.42
N ALA A 27 -13.30 -7.42 -15.49
CA ALA A 27 -13.34 -7.10 -14.05
C ALA A 27 -12.02 -6.49 -13.52
N SER A 28 -10.88 -6.89 -14.09
CA SER A 28 -9.53 -6.36 -13.79
C SER A 28 -9.30 -4.87 -14.11
N GLY A 29 -9.98 -4.30 -15.11
CA GLY A 29 -9.80 -2.91 -15.55
C GLY A 29 -10.49 -1.92 -14.63
N ALA A 30 -11.75 -2.21 -14.29
CA ALA A 30 -12.52 -1.46 -13.30
C ALA A 30 -11.84 -1.49 -11.93
N GLU A 31 -11.43 -2.67 -11.48
CA GLU A 31 -10.73 -2.83 -10.20
C GLU A 31 -9.45 -2.00 -10.13
N ARG A 32 -8.65 -1.96 -11.20
CA ARG A 32 -7.44 -1.14 -11.25
C ARG A 32 -7.76 0.36 -11.19
N ALA A 33 -8.83 0.81 -11.85
CA ALA A 33 -9.23 2.21 -11.81
C ALA A 33 -9.71 2.63 -10.42
N TYR A 34 -10.54 1.80 -9.76
CA TYR A 34 -10.96 2.03 -8.38
C TYR A 34 -9.78 2.05 -7.41
N ARG A 35 -8.84 1.11 -7.55
CA ARG A 35 -7.64 1.07 -6.72
C ARG A 35 -6.82 2.35 -6.84
N LYS A 36 -6.59 2.83 -8.07
CA LYS A 36 -5.88 4.10 -8.30
C LYS A 36 -6.61 5.31 -7.71
N ALA A 37 -7.93 5.35 -7.83
CA ALA A 37 -8.72 6.43 -7.25
C ALA A 37 -8.63 6.43 -5.71
N ALA A 38 -8.75 5.26 -5.08
CA ALA A 38 -8.61 5.10 -3.63
C ALA A 38 -7.21 5.46 -3.14
N GLU A 39 -6.16 5.03 -3.86
CA GLU A 39 -4.77 5.42 -3.57
C GLU A 39 -4.60 6.95 -3.63
N HIS A 40 -5.12 7.59 -4.68
CA HIS A 40 -5.04 9.04 -4.83
C HIS A 40 -5.79 9.81 -3.72
N LEU A 41 -6.99 9.35 -3.35
CA LEU A 41 -7.75 9.96 -2.25
C LEU A 41 -7.03 9.82 -0.91
N THR A 42 -6.41 8.67 -0.67
CA THR A 42 -5.62 8.43 0.55
C THR A 42 -4.46 9.40 0.64
N LEU A 43 -3.71 9.61 -0.46
CA LEU A 43 -2.61 10.57 -0.50
C LEU A 43 -3.08 11.99 -0.17
N LEU A 44 -4.19 12.44 -0.76
CA LEU A 44 -4.76 13.76 -0.45
C LEU A 44 -5.18 13.90 1.03
N LEU A 45 -5.72 12.84 1.62
CA LEU A 45 -6.11 12.86 3.03
C LEU A 45 -4.90 12.88 3.97
N VAL A 46 -3.82 12.21 3.60
CA VAL A 46 -2.54 12.25 4.34
C VAL A 46 -1.90 13.63 4.24
N GLU A 47 -1.85 14.21 3.05
CA GLU A 47 -1.33 15.58 2.84
C GLU A 47 -2.11 16.63 3.65
N ASN A 48 -3.43 16.44 3.80
CA ASN A 48 -4.28 17.30 4.61
C ASN A 48 -4.21 16.99 6.13
N GLY A 49 -3.42 16.00 6.54
CA GLY A 49 -3.30 15.57 7.94
C GLY A 49 -4.57 14.93 8.52
N GLY A 50 -5.51 14.51 7.67
CA GLY A 50 -6.78 13.93 8.09
C GLY A 50 -6.68 12.45 8.45
N ILE A 51 -5.73 11.73 7.85
CA ILE A 51 -5.41 10.34 8.15
C ILE A 51 -3.90 10.14 8.08
N HIS A 52 -3.44 9.06 8.69
CA HIS A 52 -2.08 8.59 8.47
C HIS A 52 -2.09 7.36 7.58
N ALA A 53 -1.03 7.20 6.78
CA ALA A 53 -0.91 6.04 5.92
C ALA A 53 0.50 5.47 5.91
N VAL A 54 0.63 4.15 5.78
CA VAL A 54 1.93 3.50 5.59
C VAL A 54 1.95 2.83 4.24
N ARG A 55 2.90 3.25 3.40
CA ARG A 55 3.18 2.62 2.13
C ARG A 55 4.18 1.50 2.33
N LEU A 56 3.91 0.34 1.75
CA LEU A 56 4.76 -0.83 1.82
C LEU A 56 5.12 -1.35 0.45
N LYS A 57 6.38 -1.74 0.32
CA LYS A 57 6.93 -2.31 -0.89
C LYS A 57 7.75 -3.55 -0.56
N GLN A 58 7.37 -4.68 -1.14
CA GLN A 58 8.12 -5.92 -1.02
C GLN A 58 9.43 -5.79 -1.80
N LYS A 59 10.55 -5.84 -1.10
CA LYS A 59 11.89 -5.82 -1.68
C LYS A 59 12.33 -7.21 -2.10
N SER A 60 12.14 -8.18 -1.21
CA SER A 60 12.50 -9.58 -1.46
C SER A 60 11.58 -10.52 -0.70
N LYS A 61 11.51 -11.77 -1.19
CA LYS A 61 10.85 -12.87 -0.48
C LYS A 61 11.56 -14.18 -0.75
N THR A 62 11.60 -15.01 0.27
CA THR A 62 12.12 -16.37 0.20
C THR A 62 10.96 -17.33 0.44
N LYS A 63 10.80 -18.31 -0.46
CA LYS A 63 9.76 -19.32 -0.34
C LYS A 63 10.36 -20.68 0.03
N ARG A 64 9.66 -21.42 0.89
CA ARG A 64 10.00 -22.79 1.26
C ARG A 64 8.75 -23.65 1.15
N LYS A 65 8.82 -24.77 0.43
CA LYS A 65 7.70 -25.72 0.23
C LYS A 65 6.36 -25.02 -0.09
N LYS A 66 6.40 -24.05 -1.02
CA LYS A 66 5.28 -23.21 -1.51
C LYS A 66 4.83 -22.05 -0.60
N LYS A 67 5.19 -22.03 0.68
CA LYS A 67 4.89 -20.92 1.61
C LYS A 67 6.01 -19.87 1.63
N ILE A 68 5.69 -18.62 1.93
CA ILE A 68 6.70 -17.59 2.18
C ILE A 68 7.30 -17.84 3.56
N ALA A 69 8.61 -18.03 3.62
CA ALA A 69 9.35 -18.25 4.87
C ALA A 69 9.85 -16.93 5.44
N THR A 70 10.51 -16.12 4.61
CA THR A 70 10.98 -14.78 5.00
C THR A 70 10.65 -13.75 3.92
N ALA A 71 10.42 -12.51 4.33
CA ALA A 71 10.25 -11.40 3.39
C ALA A 71 10.85 -10.11 3.94
N VAL A 72 11.42 -9.31 3.05
CA VAL A 72 11.89 -7.96 3.38
C VAL A 72 10.95 -6.96 2.73
N TYR A 73 10.44 -6.05 3.55
CA TYR A 73 9.57 -4.96 3.15
C TYR A 73 10.23 -3.63 3.44
N GLU A 74 10.22 -2.76 2.45
CA GLU A 74 10.46 -1.34 2.67
C GLU A 74 9.13 -0.68 3.02
N TYR A 75 9.15 0.23 3.99
CA TYR A 75 7.96 0.97 4.39
C TYR A 75 8.24 2.46 4.50
N GLN A 76 7.23 3.26 4.23
CA GLN A 76 7.27 4.72 4.33
C GLN A 76 6.03 5.17 5.09
N ALA A 77 6.23 5.94 6.16
CA ALA A 77 5.14 6.51 6.94
C ALA A 77 4.70 7.84 6.31
N ASP A 78 3.39 8.08 6.31
CA ASP A 78 2.68 9.18 5.67
C ASP A 78 3.07 9.45 4.22
N CYS A 79 3.51 8.39 3.52
CA CYS A 79 3.95 8.46 2.13
C CYS A 79 5.03 9.52 1.86
N ASP A 80 5.77 9.94 2.90
CA ASP A 80 6.80 10.98 2.84
C ASP A 80 8.08 10.55 3.59
N GLY A 81 9.20 11.21 3.29
CA GLY A 81 10.50 10.96 3.89
C GLY A 81 11.19 9.66 3.44
N GLU A 82 12.24 9.26 4.15
CA GLU A 82 13.03 8.08 3.82
C GLU A 82 12.34 6.76 4.18
N TRP A 83 12.66 5.73 3.38
CA TRP A 83 12.12 4.39 3.56
C TRP A 83 12.79 3.66 4.73
N GLY A 84 11.99 3.15 5.65
CA GLY A 84 12.39 2.14 6.61
C GLY A 84 12.41 0.73 6.00
N GLU A 85 12.95 -0.23 6.73
CA GLU A 85 13.01 -1.64 6.33
C GLU A 85 12.54 -2.55 7.48
N ILE A 86 11.65 -3.49 7.16
CA ILE A 86 11.11 -4.49 8.07
C ILE A 86 11.42 -5.88 7.50
N LEU A 87 12.00 -6.73 8.33
CA LEU A 87 12.20 -8.14 8.06
C LEU A 87 11.08 -8.95 8.71
N PHE A 88 10.43 -9.77 7.91
CA PHE A 88 9.43 -10.73 8.36
C PHE A 88 10.00 -12.14 8.31
N ASP A 89 9.81 -12.86 9.41
CA ASP A 89 10.02 -14.28 9.54
C ASP A 89 8.66 -14.94 9.82
N PHE A 90 8.08 -15.49 8.77
CA PHE A 90 6.78 -16.15 8.83
C PHE A 90 6.87 -17.59 9.33
N GLU A 91 8.06 -18.20 9.38
CA GLU A 91 8.24 -19.51 10.02
C GLU A 91 8.12 -19.38 11.54
N ASN A 92 8.68 -18.31 12.11
CA ASN A 92 8.59 -18.00 13.54
C ASN A 92 7.41 -17.08 13.91
N GLY A 93 6.75 -16.47 12.92
CA GLY A 93 5.64 -15.55 13.13
C GLY A 93 6.09 -14.21 13.73
N THR A 94 7.28 -13.75 13.38
CA THR A 94 7.89 -12.53 13.93
C THR A 94 8.18 -11.50 12.83
N GLY A 95 8.12 -10.23 13.20
CA GLY A 95 8.51 -9.10 12.35
C GLY A 95 9.46 -8.21 13.13
N SER A 96 10.62 -7.93 12.55
CA SER A 96 11.68 -7.14 13.14
C SER A 96 11.94 -5.91 12.29
N ILE A 97 12.08 -4.75 12.96
CA ILE A 97 12.40 -3.51 12.28
C ILE A 97 13.91 -3.46 12.09
N VAL A 98 14.37 -3.48 10.84
CA VAL A 98 15.79 -3.40 10.50
C VAL A 98 16.24 -1.95 10.42
N ARG A 99 15.40 -1.10 9.82
CA ARG A 99 15.63 0.34 9.70
C ARG A 99 14.32 1.09 9.92
N LEU A 100 14.38 2.17 10.69
CA LEU A 100 13.23 3.05 10.89
C LEU A 100 13.04 3.99 9.69
N ALA A 101 11.78 4.23 9.32
CA ALA A 101 11.43 5.34 8.43
C ALA A 101 11.52 6.66 9.21
N ASP A 102 11.78 7.78 8.53
CA ASP A 102 12.05 9.07 9.18
C ASP A 102 10.96 9.48 10.19
N TRP A 103 9.69 9.40 9.81
CA TRP A 103 8.56 9.69 10.70
C TRP A 103 8.48 8.77 11.93
N ASP A 104 8.84 7.50 11.77
CA ASP A 104 8.80 6.53 12.86
C ASP A 104 9.94 6.75 13.87
N THR A 105 11.05 7.40 13.47
CA THR A 105 12.10 7.84 14.41
C THR A 105 11.62 8.92 15.38
N MET A 106 10.60 9.70 14.99
CA MET A 106 10.01 10.74 15.84
C MET A 106 8.82 10.23 16.65
N ILE A 107 8.03 9.28 16.12
CA ILE A 107 6.77 8.82 16.72
C ILE A 107 6.85 7.33 17.14
N SER A 108 7.60 7.03 18.21
CA SER A 108 7.58 5.75 18.99
C SER A 108 7.44 4.41 18.22
N ASN A 109 7.82 4.37 16.94
CA ASN A 109 7.71 3.27 16.00
C ASN A 109 6.29 2.71 15.84
N VAL A 110 5.24 3.54 15.95
CA VAL A 110 3.84 3.11 15.93
C VAL A 110 3.47 2.53 14.57
N PHE A 111 3.99 3.12 13.49
CA PHE A 111 3.67 2.73 12.13
C PHE A 111 4.21 1.33 11.81
N ALA A 112 5.50 1.10 12.04
CA ALA A 112 6.12 -0.20 11.82
C ALA A 112 5.46 -1.31 12.65
N LYS A 113 5.14 -1.05 13.92
CA LYS A 113 4.45 -2.03 14.78
C LYS A 113 3.06 -2.40 14.27
N ARG A 114 2.28 -1.42 13.81
CA ARG A 114 0.95 -1.66 13.21
C ARG A 114 1.07 -2.50 11.95
N VAL A 115 1.98 -2.15 11.06
CA VAL A 115 2.25 -2.92 9.84
C VAL A 115 2.65 -4.36 10.16
N ILE A 116 3.56 -4.56 11.11
CA ILE A 116 4.01 -5.90 11.50
C ILE A 116 2.83 -6.73 11.97
N ARG A 117 1.98 -6.18 12.85
CA ARG A 117 0.78 -6.86 13.34
C ARG A 117 -0.19 -7.22 12.20
N TYR A 118 -0.41 -6.29 11.27
CA TYR A 118 -1.31 -6.53 10.15
C TYR A 118 -0.78 -7.64 9.22
N LEU A 119 0.48 -7.58 8.82
CA LEU A 119 1.07 -8.54 7.89
C LEU A 119 1.25 -9.93 8.48
N LEU A 120 1.55 -10.04 9.79
CA LEU A 120 1.61 -11.33 10.48
C LEU A 120 0.23 -12.00 10.62
N ASN A 121 -0.85 -11.21 10.69
CA ASN A 121 -2.21 -11.74 10.68
C ASN A 121 -2.70 -12.12 9.28
N CYS A 122 -1.96 -11.77 8.23
CA CYS A 122 -2.34 -12.06 6.85
C CYS A 122 -1.87 -13.47 6.46
N GLU A 123 -2.68 -14.22 5.71
CA GLU A 123 -2.26 -15.53 5.22
C GLU A 123 -1.01 -15.42 4.32
N ASN A 124 0.08 -16.09 4.73
CA ASN A 124 1.42 -16.01 4.14
C ASN A 124 1.49 -16.27 2.62
N ASP A 125 0.47 -16.92 2.04
CA ASP A 125 0.49 -17.32 0.62
C ASP A 125 0.10 -16.19 -0.34
N ARG A 126 -0.46 -15.08 0.16
CA ARG A 126 -0.96 -13.95 -0.66
C ARG A 126 -0.41 -12.59 -0.26
N LEU A 127 0.83 -12.53 0.23
CA LEU A 127 1.44 -11.25 0.59
C LEU A 127 1.56 -10.31 -0.64
N PRO A 128 1.03 -9.08 -0.55
CA PRO A 128 1.06 -8.13 -1.65
C PRO A 128 2.48 -7.65 -1.93
N LYS A 129 2.76 -7.34 -3.20
CA LYS A 129 4.02 -6.73 -3.63
C LYS A 129 4.11 -5.27 -3.20
N GLU A 130 3.00 -4.56 -3.29
CA GLU A 130 2.88 -3.16 -2.88
C GLU A 130 1.49 -2.96 -2.31
N THR A 131 1.39 -2.23 -1.22
CA THR A 131 0.13 -1.94 -0.53
C THR A 131 0.28 -0.69 0.32
N MET A 132 -0.81 0.03 0.47
CA MET A 132 -0.90 1.18 1.35
C MET A 132 -1.93 0.87 2.44
N PHE A 133 -1.55 1.12 3.69
CA PHE A 133 -2.43 0.98 4.85
C PHE A 133 -2.78 2.36 5.37
N ALA A 134 -4.02 2.77 5.19
CA ALA A 134 -4.56 3.94 5.87
C ALA A 134 -5.06 3.55 7.25
N PHE A 135 -4.87 4.43 8.23
CA PHE A 135 -5.43 4.25 9.56
C PHE A 135 -5.67 5.58 10.23
N GLU A 136 -6.71 5.59 11.06
CA GLU A 136 -6.99 6.67 11.98
C GLU A 136 -6.02 6.56 13.16
N MET A 137 -5.46 7.70 13.58
CA MET A 137 -4.82 7.79 14.89
C MET A 137 -5.92 7.92 15.93
N TYR A 138 -6.05 6.90 16.77
CA TYR A 138 -6.68 7.07 18.07
C TYR A 138 -5.56 7.59 18.99
N GLU A 139 -5.78 8.75 19.61
CA GLU A 139 -4.90 9.34 20.64
C GLU A 139 -4.55 8.35 21.75
#